data_AF-A0A3S1HBW6-F1
#
_entry.id   AF-A0A3S1HBW6-F1
#
_cell.length_a   1.000
_cell.length_b   1.000
_cell.length_c   1.000
_cell.angle_alpha   90.00
_cell.angle_beta   90.00
_cell.angle_gamma   90.00
#
_symmetry.space_group_name_H-M   'P 1'
#
loop_
_entity.id
_entity.type
_entity.pdbx_description
1 polymer ?
#
loop_
_entity_poly.entity_id
_entity_poly.type
_entity_poly.pdbx_seq_one_letter_code
_entity_poly.pdbx_strand_id
1 'polypeptide(L)' 'VNPYKDARMAAEIFASSFPEWQRLEALRDHAFMSDFWARTAKRLDARRGSVEAAE' A
#
# COMPACT_ATOMS: atom_id res chain seq x y z
N VAL A 1 -13.48 -9.24 0.19
CA VAL A 1 -12.22 -10.02 0.00
C VAL A 1 -11.56 -10.15 1.36
N ASN A 2 -11.21 -11.35 1.83
CA ASN A 2 -10.52 -11.51 3.12
C ASN A 2 -9.00 -11.43 2.88
N PRO A 3 -8.29 -10.37 3.34
CA PRO A 3 -6.86 -10.17 3.07
C PRO A 3 -5.98 -11.34 3.50
N TYR A 4 -6.37 -12.04 4.56
CA TYR A 4 -5.58 -13.16 5.09
C TYR A 4 -5.66 -14.43 4.21
N LYS A 5 -6.79 -14.66 3.54
CA LYS A 5 -6.98 -15.85 2.68
C LYS A 5 -6.66 -15.60 1.22
N ASP A 6 -6.47 -14.33 0.84
CA ASP A 6 -6.29 -13.93 -0.54
C ASP A 6 -4.88 -13.39 -0.75
N ALA A 7 -3.93 -14.30 -0.98
CA ALA A 7 -2.53 -14.00 -1.27
C ALA A 7 -2.35 -13.07 -2.49
N ARG A 8 -3.42 -12.82 -3.26
CA ARG A 8 -3.43 -12.01 -4.48
C ARG A 8 -4.16 -10.69 -4.34
N MET A 9 -4.51 -10.24 -3.13
CA MET A 9 -5.15 -8.93 -2.94
C MET A 9 -4.39 -7.86 -3.74
N ALA A 10 -5.11 -7.22 -4.67
CA ALA A 10 -4.59 -6.15 -5.51
C ALA A 10 -4.43 -4.86 -4.68
N ALA A 11 -3.48 -4.02 -5.08
CA ALA A 11 -3.16 -2.79 -4.38
C ALA A 11 -4.37 -1.84 -4.31
N GLU A 12 -5.16 -1.77 -5.38
CA GLU A 12 -6.38 -0.95 -5.47
C GLU A 12 -7.45 -1.40 -4.47
N ILE A 13 -7.64 -2.72 -4.30
CA ILE A 13 -8.60 -3.26 -3.32
C ILE A 13 -8.14 -2.97 -1.90
N PHE A 14 -6.83 -3.06 -1.64
CA PHE A 14 -6.24 -2.68 -0.36
C PHE A 14 -6.49 -1.20 -0.04
N ALA A 15 -6.23 -0.30 -0.99
CA ALA A 15 -6.47 1.15 -0.81
C ALA A 15 -7.93 1.46 -0.48
N SER A 16 -8.88 0.84 -1.19
CA SER A 16 -10.32 1.04 -0.95
C SER A 16 -10.79 0.44 0.38
N SER A 17 -10.15 -0.65 0.83
CA SER A 17 -10.52 -1.33 2.09
C SER A 17 -9.92 -0.64 3.32
N PHE A 18 -8.80 0.05 3.15
CA PHE A 18 -8.08 0.75 4.22
C PHE A 18 -7.75 2.18 3.81
N PRO A 19 -8.73 3.10 3.71
CA PRO A 19 -8.52 4.44 3.15
C PRO A 19 -7.49 5.30 3.89
N GLU A 20 -7.14 4.94 5.13
CA GLU A 20 -6.18 5.62 6.01
C GLU A 20 -4.81 4.93 6.07
N TRP A 21 -4.53 3.99 5.15
CA TRP A 21 -3.29 3.20 5.13
C TRP A 21 -2.01 4.06 5.06
N GLN A 22 -2.11 5.28 4.52
CA GLN A 22 -1.01 6.23 4.40
C GLN A 22 -0.54 6.73 5.77
N ARG A 23 -1.45 6.93 6.74
CA ARG A 23 -1.06 7.29 8.11
C ARG A 23 -0.24 6.17 8.76
N LEU A 24 -0.58 4.92 8.47
CA LEU A 24 0.20 3.78 8.94
C LEU A 24 1.56 3.70 8.23
N GLU A 25 1.64 3.97 6.93
CA GLU A 25 2.92 4.03 6.22
C GLU A 25 3.85 5.11 6.79
N ALA A 26 3.32 6.28 7.14
CA ALA A 26 4.10 7.36 7.74
C ALA A 26 4.67 7.02 9.13
N LEU A 27 4.04 6.09 9.86
CA LEU A 27 4.48 5.63 11.18
C LEU A 27 5.28 4.32 11.12
N ARG A 28 5.29 3.64 9.97
CA ARG A 28 5.97 2.35 9.80
C ARG A 28 7.48 2.54 9.81
N ASP A 29 8.18 1.66 10.51
CA ASP A 29 9.63 1.54 10.38
C ASP A 29 9.99 1.06 8.96
N HIS A 30 10.80 1.86 8.26
CA HIS A 30 11.25 1.57 6.91
C HIS A 30 12.03 0.25 6.80
N ALA A 31 12.69 -0.19 7.88
CA ALA A 31 13.40 -1.47 7.93
C ALA A 31 12.45 -2.68 7.94
N PHE A 32 11.18 -2.49 8.33
CA PHE A 32 10.17 -3.56 8.35
C PHE A 32 9.31 -3.53 7.08
N MET A 33 9.64 -4.37 6.10
CA MET A 33 8.91 -4.48 4.84
C MET A 33 8.48 -5.94 4.60
N SER A 34 7.18 -6.21 4.59
CA SER A 34 6.64 -7.52 4.21
C SER A 34 6.30 -7.58 2.72
N ASP A 35 6.29 -8.78 2.14
CA ASP A 35 5.92 -8.98 0.73
C ASP A 35 4.50 -8.48 0.42
N PHE A 36 3.59 -8.55 1.39
CA PHE A 36 2.27 -7.95 1.29
C PHE A 36 2.37 -6.44 1.12
N TRP A 37 3.12 -5.78 2.02
CA TRP A 37 3.26 -4.33 2.05
C TRP A 37 3.98 -3.78 0.81
N ALA A 38 4.99 -4.51 0.32
CA ALA A 38 5.69 -4.19 -0.92
C ALA A 38 4.75 -4.21 -2.15
N ARG A 39 3.83 -5.18 -2.21
CA ARG A 39 2.88 -5.32 -3.33
C ARG A 39 1.70 -4.35 -3.28
N THR A 40 1.26 -3.97 -2.08
CA THR A 40 0.08 -3.12 -1.88
C THR A 40 0.47 -1.68 -1.62
N ALA A 41 0.74 -1.32 -0.37
CA ALA A 41 1.02 0.03 0.10
C ALA A 41 2.20 0.68 -0.64
N LYS A 42 3.33 -0.03 -0.77
CA LYS A 42 4.53 0.56 -1.39
C LYS A 42 4.34 0.84 -2.89
N ARG A 43 3.60 -0.03 -3.58
CA ARG A 43 3.26 0.15 -5.01
C ARG A 43 2.31 1.33 -5.23
N LEU A 44 1.36 1.56 -4.31
CA LEU A 44 0.47 2.71 -4.35
C LEU A 44 1.21 4.02 -4.06
N ASP A 45 2.09 4.01 -3.07
CA ASP A 45 2.91 5.17 -2.70
C ASP A 45 3.82 5.61 -3.86
N ALA A 46 4.52 4.67 -4.49
CA ALA A 46 5.36 4.95 -5.67
C ALA A 46 4.56 5.53 -6.84
N ARG A 47 3.36 4.99 -7.12
CA ARG A 47 2.47 5.50 -8.16
C ARG A 47 1.93 6.90 -7.83
N ARG A 48 1.69 7.21 -6.57
CA ARG A 48 1.30 8.57 -6.15
C ARG A 48 2.45 9.56 -6.34
N GLY A 49 3.66 9.21 -5.92
CA GLY A 49 4.83 10.07 -6.12
C GLY A 49 5.07 10.40 -7.60
N SER A 50 4.79 9.47 -8.52
CA SER A 50 4.83 9.75 -9.96
C SER A 50 3.70 10.64 -10.47
N VAL A 51 2.53 10.65 -9.81
CA VAL A 51 1.41 11.54 -10.16
C VAL A 51 1.67 12.95 -9.61
N GLU A 52 2.11 13.08 -8.35
CA GLU A 52 2.46 14.38 -7.74
C GLU A 52 3.68 15.03 -8.41
N ALA A 53 4.65 14.24 -8.90
CA ALA A 53 5.82 14.78 -9.62
C ALA A 53 5.51 15.21 -11.07
N ALA A 54 4.31 14.92 -11.57
CA ALA A 54 3.87 15.28 -12.92
C ALA A 54 2.90 16.47 -12.95
N GLU A 55 2.57 17.06 -11.78
CA GLU A 55 1.71 18.25 -11.62
C GLU A 55 2.52 19.54 -11.42
#